data_AF-A0A957I3T3-F1
#
_entry.id   AF-A0A957I3T3-F1
#
_cell.length_a   1.000
_cell.length_b   1.000
_cell.length_c   1.000
_cell.angle_alpha   90.00
_cell.angle_beta   90.00
_cell.angle_gamma   90.00
#
_symmetry.space_group_name_H-M   'P 1'
#
loop_
_entity.id
_entity.type
_entity.pdbx_description
1 polymer ?
#
loop_
_entity_poly.entity_id
_entity_poly.type
_entity_poly.pdbx_seq_one_letter_code
_entity_poly.pdbx_strand_id
1 'polypeptide(L)'
;MNQLLHFLPEVEAALRAGAAVVALESTLITHGLPFPRNVETAAAIEAAVREVGAVPATIAILSGRIHVGLTAAQLSYLGQRPPGTVRKCSRRDLPLALALGEDGATTVAGTMIVAREAGIELFATGGIGGVHRGHPFDVSADLRELGRTPVTVVCSGAKSILDLAATREVLETNGVTVVGYGTDEMPAFYSPTSGLPVDARLDTPAQVAALVRARRRLDLQSATLVTVPVPADAALSPTAAESAIVQATQEADAAGIHGPAATPWLLQRVLELTDGASLEANTALLRHNAGIAARIARVLSEE
;
A
#
# COMPACT_ATOMS: atom_id res chain seq x y z
N MET A 1 7.10 6.24 -20.46
CA MET A 1 7.91 5.66 -19.37
C MET A 1 8.13 4.16 -19.58
N ASN A 2 7.38 3.47 -20.45
CA ASN A 2 7.63 2.08 -20.87
C ASN A 2 9.09 1.70 -21.19
N GLN A 3 9.87 2.57 -21.85
CA GLN A 3 11.29 2.30 -22.15
C GLN A 3 12.21 2.32 -20.91
N LEU A 4 11.71 2.78 -19.76
CA LEU A 4 12.44 2.86 -18.48
C LEU A 4 12.11 1.68 -17.54
N LEU A 5 11.15 0.83 -17.91
CA LEU A 5 10.67 -0.27 -17.07
C LEU A 5 11.45 -1.56 -17.36
N HIS A 6 11.99 -2.16 -16.31
CA HIS A 6 12.63 -3.47 -16.33
C HIS A 6 11.70 -4.50 -15.70
N PHE A 7 11.07 -5.32 -16.53
CA PHE A 7 10.16 -6.36 -16.07
C PHE A 7 10.91 -7.61 -15.63
N LEU A 8 10.47 -8.22 -14.54
CA LEU A 8 10.78 -9.63 -14.27
C LEU A 8 10.14 -10.48 -15.39
N PRO A 9 10.85 -11.49 -15.97
CA PRO A 9 10.32 -12.24 -17.11
C PRO A 9 8.94 -12.86 -16.90
N GLU A 10 8.66 -13.33 -15.68
CA GLU A 10 7.34 -13.87 -15.31
C GLU A 10 6.22 -12.82 -15.39
N VAL A 11 6.50 -11.60 -14.90
CA VAL A 11 5.54 -10.49 -14.96
C VAL A 11 5.30 -10.07 -16.40
N GLU A 12 6.35 -9.96 -17.19
CA GLU A 12 6.23 -9.60 -18.60
C GLU A 12 5.41 -10.64 -19.39
N ALA A 13 5.65 -11.93 -19.15
CA ALA A 13 4.89 -13.01 -19.76
C ALA A 13 3.41 -12.98 -19.36
N ALA A 14 3.11 -12.74 -18.07
CA ALA A 14 1.76 -12.63 -17.56
C ALA A 14 1.00 -11.46 -18.21
N LEU A 15 1.63 -10.28 -18.29
CA LEU A 15 1.04 -9.10 -18.93
C LEU A 15 0.76 -9.33 -20.42
N ARG A 16 1.70 -9.94 -21.16
CA ARG A 16 1.47 -10.28 -22.58
C ARG A 16 0.35 -11.30 -22.79
N ALA A 17 0.17 -12.20 -21.84
CA ALA A 17 -0.89 -13.22 -21.87
C ALA A 17 -2.25 -12.70 -21.37
N GLY A 18 -2.34 -11.44 -20.91
CA GLY A 18 -3.55 -10.90 -20.27
C GLY A 18 -3.86 -11.54 -18.90
N ALA A 19 -2.88 -12.21 -18.28
CA ALA A 19 -3.07 -12.90 -17.00
C ALA A 19 -3.13 -11.93 -15.82
N ALA A 20 -3.67 -12.40 -14.70
CA ALA A 20 -3.78 -11.62 -13.47
C ALA A 20 -2.40 -11.24 -12.90
N VAL A 21 -2.14 -9.93 -12.78
CA VAL A 21 -0.94 -9.36 -12.15
C VAL A 21 -1.34 -8.42 -11.02
N VAL A 22 -0.64 -8.50 -9.89
CA VAL A 22 -0.85 -7.61 -8.73
C VAL A 22 0.46 -6.90 -8.41
N ALA A 23 0.45 -5.56 -8.49
CA ALA A 23 1.56 -4.74 -8.04
C ALA A 23 1.69 -4.77 -6.51
N LEU A 24 2.91 -4.67 -6.01
CA LEU A 24 3.23 -4.56 -4.58
C LEU A 24 4.28 -3.45 -4.39
N GLU A 25 4.21 -2.70 -3.28
CA GLU A 25 5.17 -1.63 -2.99
C GLU A 25 6.44 -2.17 -2.30
N SER A 26 7.52 -1.39 -2.33
CA SER A 26 8.79 -1.74 -1.67
C SER A 26 9.11 -0.89 -0.43
N THR A 27 8.35 0.17 -0.13
CA THR A 27 8.60 0.98 1.09
C THR A 27 8.49 0.14 2.37
N LEU A 28 7.58 -0.83 2.42
CA LEU A 28 7.45 -1.73 3.58
C LEU A 28 8.75 -2.52 3.84
N ILE A 29 9.52 -2.81 2.79
CA ILE A 29 10.73 -3.62 2.83
C ILE A 29 11.89 -2.87 3.50
N THR A 30 11.97 -1.56 3.30
CA THR A 30 13.14 -0.76 3.69
C THR A 30 12.86 0.25 4.80
N HIS A 31 11.60 0.67 4.96
CA HIS A 31 11.20 1.72 5.90
C HIS A 31 10.05 1.30 6.83
N GLY A 32 9.43 0.14 6.58
CA GLY A 32 8.25 -0.32 7.31
C GLY A 32 8.54 -1.36 8.37
N LEU A 33 9.50 -2.26 8.13
CA LEU A 33 9.78 -3.41 8.99
C LEU A 33 11.30 -3.60 9.15
N PRO A 34 11.78 -4.11 10.31
CA PRO A 34 13.18 -4.44 10.49
C PRO A 34 13.57 -5.73 9.75
N PHE A 35 14.86 -5.87 9.41
CA PHE A 35 15.42 -7.14 8.92
C PHE A 35 15.53 -8.18 10.05
N PRO A 36 15.27 -9.49 9.80
CA PRO A 36 14.90 -10.13 8.53
C PRO A 36 13.40 -10.08 8.19
N ARG A 37 12.57 -9.57 9.10
CA ARG A 37 11.12 -9.62 9.01
C ARG A 37 10.58 -8.91 7.76
N ASN A 38 11.20 -7.81 7.35
CA ASN A 38 10.87 -7.11 6.11
C ASN A 38 10.87 -8.01 4.86
N VAL A 39 11.93 -8.81 4.68
CA VAL A 39 12.10 -9.74 3.56
C VAL A 39 11.10 -10.89 3.66
N GLU A 40 10.94 -11.46 4.87
CA GLU A 40 9.98 -12.53 5.13
C GLU A 40 8.54 -12.09 4.83
N THR A 41 8.14 -10.91 5.30
CA THR A 41 6.81 -10.36 5.06
C THR A 41 6.60 -10.08 3.58
N ALA A 42 7.57 -9.48 2.88
CA ALA A 42 7.45 -9.24 1.45
C ALA A 42 7.32 -10.55 0.64
N ALA A 43 8.10 -11.57 0.96
CA ALA A 43 7.98 -12.89 0.36
C ALA A 43 6.62 -13.56 0.66
N ALA A 44 6.10 -13.41 1.89
CA ALA A 44 4.79 -13.93 2.27
C ALA A 44 3.62 -13.23 1.54
N ILE A 45 3.77 -11.95 1.22
CA ILE A 45 2.82 -11.20 0.39
C ILE A 45 2.87 -11.70 -1.06
N GLU A 46 4.06 -11.88 -1.64
CA GLU A 46 4.19 -12.47 -2.98
C GLU A 46 3.57 -13.88 -3.04
N ALA A 47 3.78 -14.69 -2.00
CA ALA A 47 3.18 -16.01 -1.88
C ALA A 47 1.65 -15.95 -1.85
N ALA A 48 1.05 -15.03 -1.08
CA ALA A 48 -0.41 -14.88 -1.01
C ALA A 48 -1.04 -14.53 -2.36
N VAL A 49 -0.33 -13.78 -3.22
CA VAL A 49 -0.77 -13.51 -4.61
C VAL A 49 -0.69 -14.79 -5.45
N ARG A 50 0.42 -15.53 -5.34
CA ARG A 50 0.66 -16.78 -6.09
C ARG A 50 -0.31 -17.90 -5.72
N GLU A 51 -0.68 -18.02 -4.46
CA GLU A 51 -1.65 -19.01 -3.95
C GLU A 51 -3.01 -18.91 -4.65
N VAL A 52 -3.39 -17.71 -5.10
CA VAL A 52 -4.63 -17.46 -5.83
C VAL A 52 -4.47 -17.72 -7.34
N GLY A 53 -3.24 -17.85 -7.84
CA GLY A 53 -2.91 -18.04 -9.25
C GLY A 53 -2.68 -16.74 -10.02
N ALA A 54 -2.40 -15.63 -9.33
CA ALA A 54 -1.95 -14.38 -9.95
C ALA A 54 -0.43 -14.23 -9.83
N VAL A 55 0.15 -13.33 -10.62
CA VAL A 55 1.59 -13.03 -10.61
C VAL A 55 1.87 -11.76 -9.79
N PRO A 56 2.69 -11.83 -8.73
CA PRO A 56 3.09 -10.64 -7.98
C PRO A 56 4.15 -9.84 -8.74
N ALA A 57 4.02 -8.52 -8.70
CA ALA A 57 4.97 -7.58 -9.26
C ALA A 57 5.40 -6.58 -8.17
N THR A 58 6.35 -6.95 -7.32
CA THR A 58 6.98 -6.02 -6.38
C THR A 58 7.76 -4.95 -7.15
N ILE A 59 7.44 -3.68 -6.91
CA ILE A 59 8.01 -2.55 -7.64
C ILE A 59 9.06 -1.86 -6.77
N ALA A 60 10.23 -1.60 -7.34
CA ALA A 60 11.32 -0.84 -6.71
C ALA A 60 12.22 -0.19 -7.77
N ILE A 61 13.15 0.65 -7.33
CA ILE A 61 14.23 1.20 -8.14
C ILE A 61 15.54 0.59 -7.66
N LEU A 62 16.31 0.02 -8.58
CA LEU A 62 17.64 -0.51 -8.29
C LEU A 62 18.66 0.16 -9.21
N SER A 63 19.66 0.82 -8.62
CA SER A 63 20.70 1.53 -9.37
C SER A 63 20.14 2.45 -10.47
N GLY A 64 19.10 3.23 -10.15
CA GLY A 64 18.41 4.15 -11.05
C GLY A 64 17.50 3.51 -12.11
N ARG A 65 17.21 2.20 -12.02
CA ARG A 65 16.32 1.49 -12.94
C ARG A 65 15.03 1.08 -12.26
N ILE A 66 13.89 1.32 -12.91
CA ILE A 66 12.58 0.91 -12.37
C ILE A 66 12.40 -0.58 -12.65
N HIS A 67 12.25 -1.38 -11.60
CA HIS A 67 11.95 -2.80 -11.68
C HIS A 67 10.46 -3.06 -11.42
N VAL A 68 9.84 -3.86 -12.29
CA VAL A 68 8.46 -4.33 -12.16
C VAL A 68 8.49 -5.85 -11.95
N GLY A 69 8.35 -6.25 -10.69
CA GLY A 69 8.72 -7.58 -10.23
C GLY A 69 10.19 -7.64 -9.80
N LEU A 70 10.45 -8.27 -8.65
CA LEU A 70 11.79 -8.50 -8.12
C LEU A 70 12.06 -10.00 -8.02
N THR A 71 13.32 -10.38 -8.20
CA THR A 71 13.79 -11.70 -7.79
C THR A 71 13.92 -11.78 -6.27
N ALA A 72 13.92 -12.99 -5.71
CA ALA A 72 14.18 -13.20 -4.28
C ALA A 72 15.53 -12.60 -3.83
N ALA A 73 16.55 -12.66 -4.70
CA ALA A 73 17.85 -12.04 -4.43
C ALA A 73 17.78 -10.51 -4.38
N GLN A 74 17.03 -9.87 -5.28
CA GLN A 74 16.84 -8.41 -5.28
C GLN A 74 15.99 -7.95 -4.09
N LEU A 75 14.96 -8.71 -3.73
CA LEU A 75 14.14 -8.46 -2.55
C LEU A 75 14.98 -8.54 -1.27
N SER A 76 15.80 -9.60 -1.15
CA SER A 76 16.75 -9.76 -0.04
C SER A 76 17.82 -8.66 -0.02
N TYR A 77 18.34 -8.28 -1.18
CA TYR A 77 19.29 -7.18 -1.33
C TYR A 77 18.72 -5.87 -0.75
N LEU A 78 17.50 -5.49 -1.14
CA LEU A 78 16.82 -4.30 -0.63
C LEU A 78 16.60 -4.36 0.89
N GLY A 79 16.09 -5.48 1.41
CA GLY A 79 15.81 -5.62 2.84
C GLY A 79 17.05 -5.61 3.74
N GLN A 80 18.23 -5.88 3.19
CA GLN A 80 19.53 -5.83 3.89
C GLN A 80 20.26 -4.50 3.71
N ARG A 81 19.65 -3.50 3.07
CA ARG A 81 20.28 -2.17 2.96
C ARG A 81 20.27 -1.46 4.31
N PRO A 82 21.39 -0.80 4.70
CA PRO A 82 21.41 -0.04 5.93
C PRO A 82 20.32 1.03 5.95
N PRO A 83 19.72 1.33 7.11
CA PRO A 83 18.73 2.40 7.23
C PRO A 83 19.23 3.72 6.63
N GLY A 84 18.38 4.40 5.86
CA GLY A 84 18.71 5.68 5.22
C GLY A 84 19.52 5.59 3.91
N THR A 85 19.90 4.40 3.45
CA THR A 85 20.65 4.23 2.19
C THR A 85 19.77 4.02 0.95
N VAL A 86 18.52 3.63 1.14
CA VAL A 86 17.53 3.48 0.06
C VAL A 86 16.59 4.67 0.09
N ARG A 87 16.41 5.37 -1.04
CA ARG A 87 15.49 6.50 -1.12
C ARG A 87 14.05 6.03 -0.95
N LYS A 88 13.28 6.64 -0.05
CA LYS A 88 11.81 6.50 -0.03
C LYS A 88 11.22 7.26 -1.21
N CYS A 89 10.75 6.55 -2.22
CA CYS A 89 10.37 7.12 -3.50
C CYS A 89 8.86 7.36 -3.64
N SER A 90 8.41 8.58 -3.33
CA SER A 90 7.11 9.08 -3.80
C SER A 90 7.25 9.69 -5.20
N ARG A 91 6.19 10.31 -5.74
CA ARG A 91 6.19 10.90 -7.10
C ARG A 91 7.37 11.83 -7.36
N ARG A 92 7.69 12.73 -6.42
CA ARG A 92 8.74 13.74 -6.59
C ARG A 92 10.15 13.13 -6.57
N ASP A 93 10.27 11.94 -6.00
CA ASP A 93 11.53 11.27 -5.72
C ASP A 93 11.92 10.31 -6.85
N LEU A 94 10.95 9.83 -7.64
CA LEU A 94 11.19 8.98 -8.82
C LEU A 94 12.25 9.57 -9.77
N PRO A 95 12.15 10.82 -10.26
CA PRO A 95 13.17 11.36 -11.16
C PRO A 95 14.55 11.50 -10.50
N LEU A 96 14.61 11.74 -9.18
CA LEU A 96 15.88 11.83 -8.45
C LEU A 96 16.58 10.47 -8.39
N ALA A 97 15.86 9.42 -8.02
CA ALA A 97 16.43 8.07 -7.94
C ALA A 97 16.98 7.61 -9.30
N LEU A 98 16.25 7.89 -10.39
CA LEU A 98 16.67 7.57 -11.76
C LEU A 98 17.90 8.37 -12.19
N ALA A 99 17.87 9.70 -12.01
CA ALA A 99 18.95 10.57 -12.46
C ALA A 99 20.26 10.36 -11.70
N LEU A 100 20.17 10.00 -10.42
CA LEU A 100 21.33 9.80 -9.54
C LEU A 100 21.81 8.34 -9.51
N GLY A 101 21.13 7.42 -10.19
CA GLY A 101 21.52 6.00 -10.17
C GLY A 101 21.34 5.34 -8.80
N GLU A 102 20.40 5.82 -7.99
CA GLU A 102 20.20 5.37 -6.60
C GLU A 102 19.26 4.15 -6.52
N ASP A 103 19.35 3.42 -5.41
CA ASP A 103 18.31 2.49 -5.00
C ASP A 103 17.14 3.25 -4.38
N GLY A 104 15.92 2.84 -4.71
CA GLY A 104 14.70 3.48 -4.25
C GLY A 104 13.59 2.48 -3.94
N ALA A 105 12.91 2.70 -2.81
CA ALA A 105 11.75 1.94 -2.40
C ALA A 105 10.49 2.78 -2.65
N THR A 106 9.61 2.32 -3.53
CA THR A 106 8.43 3.09 -3.95
C THR A 106 7.36 3.08 -2.85
N THR A 107 6.76 4.25 -2.58
CA THR A 107 5.57 4.37 -1.72
C THR A 107 4.33 3.91 -2.48
N VAL A 108 3.14 4.02 -1.87
CA VAL A 108 1.85 3.88 -2.57
C VAL A 108 1.80 4.75 -3.83
N ALA A 109 2.03 6.06 -3.72
CA ALA A 109 2.06 6.94 -4.90
C ALA A 109 3.07 6.52 -5.97
N GLY A 110 4.32 6.22 -5.59
CA GLY A 110 5.35 5.79 -6.53
C GLY A 110 4.98 4.48 -7.24
N THR A 111 4.45 3.52 -6.49
CA THR A 111 4.04 2.21 -6.99
C THR A 111 2.85 2.32 -7.94
N MET A 112 1.86 3.15 -7.62
CA MET A 112 0.71 3.42 -8.50
C MET A 112 1.15 3.97 -9.86
N ILE A 113 2.07 4.94 -9.87
CA ILE A 113 2.59 5.54 -11.11
C ILE A 113 3.22 4.48 -12.00
N VAL A 114 4.07 3.63 -11.43
CA VAL A 114 4.78 2.58 -12.17
C VAL A 114 3.80 1.47 -12.59
N ALA A 115 2.90 1.04 -11.71
CA ALA A 115 1.89 0.02 -12.00
C ALA A 115 1.00 0.43 -13.18
N ARG A 116 0.49 1.67 -13.16
CA ARG A 116 -0.30 2.23 -14.26
C ARG A 116 0.45 2.22 -15.58
N GLU A 117 1.72 2.63 -15.58
CA GLU A 117 2.53 2.62 -16.81
C GLU A 117 2.84 1.19 -17.27
N ALA A 118 3.05 0.25 -16.34
CA ALA A 118 3.25 -1.16 -16.61
C ALA A 118 1.98 -1.88 -17.11
N GLY A 119 0.82 -1.23 -17.13
CA GLY A 119 -0.46 -1.85 -17.47
C GLY A 119 -1.03 -2.74 -16.35
N ILE A 120 -0.56 -2.56 -15.11
CA ILE A 120 -1.06 -3.29 -13.94
C ILE A 120 -2.12 -2.44 -13.24
N GLU A 121 -3.35 -2.96 -13.18
CA GLU A 121 -4.48 -2.22 -12.62
C GLU A 121 -4.78 -2.53 -11.15
N LEU A 122 -4.18 -3.58 -10.58
CA LEU A 122 -4.37 -3.97 -9.18
C LEU A 122 -3.09 -3.77 -8.40
N PHE A 123 -3.21 -3.09 -7.26
CA PHE A 123 -2.12 -2.85 -6.32
C PHE A 123 -2.57 -3.21 -4.91
N ALA A 124 -1.80 -4.04 -4.20
CA ALA A 124 -2.04 -4.34 -2.80
C ALA A 124 -0.98 -3.69 -1.89
N THR A 125 -1.43 -3.09 -0.80
CA THR A 125 -0.57 -2.56 0.28
C THR A 125 -1.21 -2.85 1.63
N GLY A 126 -0.50 -2.55 2.71
CA GLY A 126 -1.06 -2.61 4.05
C GLY A 126 -2.07 -1.48 4.25
N GLY A 127 -1.62 -0.25 4.09
CA GLY A 127 -2.43 0.95 4.32
C GLY A 127 -1.85 2.15 3.61
N ILE A 128 -2.70 3.03 3.11
CA ILE A 128 -2.28 4.23 2.40
C ILE A 128 -1.71 5.28 3.37
N GLY A 129 -0.92 6.23 2.85
CA GLY A 129 -0.70 7.49 3.54
C GLY A 129 -1.97 8.37 3.53
N GLY A 130 -1.95 9.44 4.31
CA GLY A 130 -3.13 10.31 4.49
C GLY A 130 -2.77 11.66 5.09
N VAL A 131 -3.74 12.29 5.73
CA VAL A 131 -3.54 13.53 6.50
C VAL A 131 -2.95 13.18 7.86
N HIS A 132 -1.89 13.86 8.28
CA HIS A 132 -1.28 13.60 9.59
C HIS A 132 -2.07 14.25 10.73
N ARG A 133 -2.17 13.55 11.87
CA ARG A 133 -2.82 14.06 13.09
C ARG A 133 -2.11 15.33 13.56
N GLY A 134 -2.87 16.36 13.93
CA GLY A 134 -2.33 17.63 14.44
C GLY A 134 -1.61 18.51 13.41
N HIS A 135 -1.42 18.03 12.18
CA HIS A 135 -0.64 18.71 11.13
C HIS A 135 -1.42 18.72 9.81
N PRO A 136 -2.46 19.55 9.66
CA PRO A 136 -3.39 19.49 8.51
C PRO A 136 -2.75 19.79 7.14
N PHE A 137 -1.56 20.38 7.12
CA PHE A 137 -0.80 20.62 5.88
C PHE A 137 0.23 19.53 5.57
N ASP A 138 0.48 18.60 6.51
CA ASP A 138 1.27 17.40 6.26
C ASP A 138 0.35 16.31 5.69
N VAL A 139 0.15 16.38 4.38
CA VAL A 139 -0.75 15.51 3.62
C VAL A 139 0.06 14.63 2.69
N SER A 140 -0.11 13.31 2.81
CA SER A 140 0.58 12.36 1.95
C SER A 140 0.28 12.60 0.46
N ALA A 141 1.33 12.55 -0.36
CA ALA A 141 1.22 12.58 -1.80
C ALA A 141 0.39 11.41 -2.37
N ASP A 142 0.19 10.34 -1.59
CA ASP A 142 -0.69 9.22 -1.94
C ASP A 142 -2.11 9.68 -2.26
N LEU A 143 -2.68 10.62 -1.48
CA LEU A 143 -4.06 11.08 -1.69
C LEU A 143 -4.25 11.79 -3.02
N ARG A 144 -3.28 12.64 -3.40
CA ARG A 144 -3.30 13.30 -4.70
C ARG A 144 -3.00 12.33 -5.85
N GLU A 145 -2.22 11.29 -5.61
CA GLU A 145 -1.97 10.25 -6.63
C GLU A 145 -3.20 9.38 -6.86
N LEU A 146 -3.91 9.00 -5.80
CA LEU A 146 -5.22 8.34 -5.86
C LEU A 146 -6.22 9.16 -6.69
N GLY A 147 -6.22 10.49 -6.57
CA GLY A 147 -7.08 11.37 -7.37
C GLY A 147 -6.75 11.49 -8.87
N ARG A 148 -5.64 10.89 -9.35
CA ARG A 148 -5.20 11.06 -10.76
C ARG A 148 -4.71 9.81 -11.47
N THR A 149 -4.50 8.71 -10.74
CA THR A 149 -3.93 7.48 -11.29
C THR A 149 -4.96 6.35 -11.26
N PRO A 150 -5.39 5.84 -12.43
CA PRO A 150 -6.48 4.87 -12.58
C PRO A 150 -6.11 3.43 -12.18
N VAL A 151 -5.67 3.23 -10.92
CA VAL A 151 -5.32 1.93 -10.33
C VAL A 151 -6.29 1.61 -9.20
N THR A 152 -6.64 0.33 -9.05
CA THR A 152 -7.41 -0.15 -7.91
C THR A 152 -6.46 -0.56 -6.79
N VAL A 153 -6.57 0.12 -5.65
CA VAL A 153 -5.69 -0.08 -4.49
C VAL A 153 -6.45 -0.86 -3.41
N VAL A 154 -5.95 -2.03 -3.04
CA VAL A 154 -6.49 -2.86 -1.96
C VAL A 154 -5.65 -2.65 -0.71
N CYS A 155 -6.27 -2.17 0.38
CA CYS A 155 -5.58 -1.88 1.62
C CYS A 155 -6.51 -1.99 2.84
N SER A 156 -5.98 -1.89 4.04
CA SER A 156 -6.77 -1.84 5.29
C SER A 156 -7.02 -0.40 5.74
N GLY A 157 -7.45 0.45 4.80
CA GLY A 157 -7.65 1.89 5.02
C GLY A 157 -6.35 2.68 5.02
N ALA A 158 -6.37 3.86 5.64
CA ALA A 158 -5.17 4.65 5.90
C ALA A 158 -4.49 4.17 7.19
N LYS A 159 -3.16 4.31 7.28
CA LYS A 159 -2.41 3.93 8.49
C LYS A 159 -3.01 4.62 9.73
N SER A 160 -3.20 3.87 10.81
CA SER A 160 -3.94 4.32 12.00
C SER A 160 -3.32 5.52 12.72
N ILE A 161 -2.02 5.76 12.53
CA ILE A 161 -1.27 6.93 13.01
C ILE A 161 -1.70 8.27 12.35
N LEU A 162 -2.56 8.21 11.34
CA LEU A 162 -3.05 9.35 10.57
C LEU A 162 -4.40 9.85 11.11
N ASP A 163 -4.81 11.03 10.63
CA ASP A 163 -6.16 11.54 10.82
C ASP A 163 -7.08 10.91 9.77
N LEU A 164 -7.83 9.89 10.18
CA LEU A 164 -8.68 9.12 9.27
C LEU A 164 -9.87 9.95 8.75
N ALA A 165 -10.43 10.83 9.58
CA ALA A 165 -11.55 11.67 9.19
C ALA A 165 -11.12 12.70 8.14
N ALA A 166 -10.03 13.44 8.39
CA ALA A 166 -9.48 14.36 7.41
C ALA A 166 -9.01 13.63 6.13
N THR A 167 -8.47 12.42 6.27
CA THR A 167 -8.11 11.59 5.10
C THR A 167 -9.33 11.25 4.25
N ARG A 168 -10.46 10.88 4.88
CA ARG A 168 -11.72 10.58 4.19
C ARG A 168 -12.25 11.77 3.39
N GLU A 169 -12.21 12.97 3.97
CA GLU A 169 -12.61 14.23 3.31
C GLU A 169 -11.71 14.58 2.11
N VAL A 170 -10.39 14.37 2.25
CA VAL A 170 -9.45 14.62 1.15
C VAL A 170 -9.63 13.60 0.03
N LEU A 171 -9.92 12.34 0.34
CA LEU A 171 -10.25 11.31 -0.67
C LEU A 171 -11.51 11.70 -1.46
N GLU A 172 -12.56 12.16 -0.78
CA GLU A 172 -13.77 12.67 -1.43
C GLU A 172 -13.46 13.86 -2.34
N THR A 173 -12.72 14.85 -1.84
CA THR A 173 -12.31 16.03 -2.61
C THR A 173 -11.51 15.66 -3.87
N ASN A 174 -10.71 14.61 -3.81
CA ASN A 174 -9.91 14.11 -4.93
C ASN A 174 -10.70 13.16 -5.87
N GLY A 175 -12.00 12.93 -5.62
CA GLY A 175 -12.83 12.07 -6.47
C GLY A 175 -12.44 10.59 -6.42
N VAL A 176 -11.91 10.14 -5.28
CA VAL A 176 -11.51 8.74 -5.06
C VAL A 176 -12.70 7.97 -4.50
N THR A 177 -13.17 6.95 -5.21
CA THR A 177 -14.20 6.04 -4.70
C THR A 177 -13.61 5.13 -3.64
N VAL A 178 -14.21 5.09 -2.45
CA VAL A 178 -13.81 4.26 -1.31
C VAL A 178 -14.88 3.22 -1.04
N VAL A 179 -14.58 1.95 -1.26
CA VAL A 179 -15.50 0.83 -0.98
C VAL A 179 -14.99 -0.06 0.14
N GLY A 180 -15.91 -0.63 0.91
CA GLY A 180 -15.61 -1.61 1.95
C GLY A 180 -15.79 -3.03 1.43
N TYR A 181 -14.78 -3.87 1.57
CA TYR A 181 -14.85 -5.29 1.21
C TYR A 181 -15.46 -6.08 2.38
N GLY A 182 -16.74 -6.43 2.27
CA GLY A 182 -17.49 -7.12 3.33
C GLY A 182 -17.77 -6.26 4.57
N THR A 183 -17.65 -4.93 4.46
CA THR A 183 -17.82 -3.98 5.57
C THR A 183 -18.48 -2.68 5.08
N ASP A 184 -19.20 -2.02 5.97
CA ASP A 184 -19.84 -0.71 5.76
C ASP A 184 -18.99 0.46 6.29
N GLU A 185 -17.84 0.14 6.90
CA GLU A 185 -16.89 1.12 7.45
C GLU A 185 -15.51 1.01 6.82
N MET A 186 -14.83 2.16 6.72
CA MET A 186 -13.41 2.21 6.41
C MET A 186 -12.64 1.66 7.61
N PRO A 187 -11.87 0.58 7.49
CA PRO A 187 -11.08 0.03 8.60
C PRO A 187 -9.95 1.00 9.02
N ALA A 188 -9.57 0.94 10.30
CA ALA A 188 -8.51 1.75 10.90
C ALA A 188 -7.18 0.98 10.97
N PHE A 189 -6.74 0.40 9.85
CA PHE A 189 -5.49 -0.36 9.73
C PHE A 189 -5.41 -1.57 10.68
N TYR A 190 -4.96 -1.37 11.92
CA TYR A 190 -4.87 -2.43 12.94
C TYR A 190 -6.23 -2.84 13.52
N SER A 191 -7.27 -2.02 13.32
CA SER A 191 -8.61 -2.28 13.83
C SER A 191 -9.62 -2.38 12.69
N PRO A 192 -10.62 -3.28 12.80
CA PRO A 192 -11.58 -3.52 11.73
C PRO A 192 -12.57 -2.36 11.54
N THR A 193 -12.73 -1.50 12.55
CA THR A 193 -13.67 -0.38 12.57
C THR A 193 -12.95 0.94 12.79
N SER A 194 -13.51 2.02 12.24
CA SER A 194 -13.06 3.40 12.51
C SER A 194 -14.22 4.34 12.86
N GLY A 195 -15.47 3.89 12.66
CA GLY A 195 -16.65 4.74 12.71
C GLY A 195 -16.87 5.60 11.45
N LEU A 196 -16.00 5.51 10.45
CA LEU A 196 -16.11 6.27 9.20
C LEU A 196 -16.75 5.41 8.10
N PRO A 197 -17.83 5.89 7.44
CA PRO A 197 -18.49 5.13 6.39
C PRO A 197 -17.67 5.08 5.09
N VAL A 198 -17.78 3.95 4.39
CA VAL A 198 -17.39 3.84 2.96
C VAL A 198 -18.51 4.34 2.05
N ASP A 199 -18.22 4.55 0.76
CA ASP A 199 -19.24 4.94 -0.23
C ASP A 199 -20.22 3.79 -0.51
N ALA A 200 -19.71 2.55 -0.51
CA ALA A 200 -20.50 1.34 -0.70
C ALA A 200 -19.78 0.11 -0.15
N ARG A 201 -20.56 -0.85 0.35
CA ARG A 201 -20.10 -2.19 0.67
C ARG A 201 -20.16 -3.10 -0.56
N LEU A 202 -19.09 -3.84 -0.82
CA LEU A 202 -19.01 -4.90 -1.83
C LEU A 202 -18.51 -6.19 -1.16
N ASP A 203 -19.15 -7.32 -1.39
CA ASP A 203 -18.86 -8.57 -0.65
C ASP A 203 -18.01 -9.57 -1.47
N THR A 204 -17.87 -9.34 -2.78
CA THR A 204 -17.24 -10.32 -3.69
C THR A 204 -16.22 -9.68 -4.64
N PRO A 205 -15.21 -10.45 -5.12
CA PRO A 205 -14.27 -9.95 -6.12
C PRO A 205 -14.95 -9.53 -7.43
N ALA A 206 -16.06 -10.19 -7.79
CA ALA A 206 -16.84 -9.87 -8.99
C ALA A 206 -17.51 -8.49 -8.92
N GLN A 207 -18.03 -8.10 -7.75
CA GLN A 207 -18.59 -6.76 -7.56
C GLN A 207 -17.51 -5.69 -7.67
N VAL A 208 -16.32 -5.93 -7.09
CA VAL A 208 -15.19 -5.02 -7.24
C VAL A 208 -14.74 -4.93 -8.70
N ALA A 209 -14.63 -6.07 -9.40
CA ALA A 209 -14.29 -6.08 -10.83
C ALA A 209 -15.30 -5.30 -11.68
N ALA A 210 -16.60 -5.42 -11.38
CA ALA A 210 -17.65 -4.64 -12.04
C ALA A 210 -17.46 -3.12 -11.83
N LEU A 211 -17.08 -2.69 -10.62
CA LEU A 211 -16.75 -1.29 -10.34
C LEU A 211 -15.54 -0.82 -11.16
N VAL A 212 -14.47 -1.62 -11.22
CA VAL A 212 -13.28 -1.31 -12.04
C VAL A 212 -13.66 -1.17 -13.52
N ARG A 213 -14.49 -2.06 -14.04
CA ARG A 213 -14.98 -2.00 -15.44
C ARG A 213 -15.85 -0.76 -15.69
N ALA A 214 -16.69 -0.37 -14.73
CA ALA A 214 -17.48 0.85 -14.83
C ALA A 214 -16.58 2.10 -14.88
N ARG A 215 -15.56 2.15 -14.01
CA ARG A 215 -14.53 3.21 -14.01
C ARG A 215 -13.82 3.31 -15.36
N ARG A 216 -13.42 2.19 -15.97
CA ARG A 216 -12.82 2.13 -17.32
C ARG A 216 -13.76 2.69 -18.39
N ARG A 217 -15.04 2.28 -18.38
CA ARG A 217 -16.04 2.73 -19.37
C ARG A 217 -16.32 4.22 -19.31
N LEU A 218 -16.18 4.82 -18.14
CA LEU A 218 -16.32 6.26 -17.92
C LEU A 218 -15.03 7.05 -18.17
N ASP A 219 -13.92 6.36 -18.46
CA ASP A 219 -12.58 6.93 -18.62
C ASP A 219 -12.13 7.81 -17.44
N LEU A 220 -12.55 7.44 -16.22
CA LEU A 220 -12.23 8.21 -15.02
C LEU A 220 -10.75 8.03 -14.63
N GLN A 221 -10.07 9.16 -14.53
CA GLN A 221 -8.66 9.24 -14.13
C GLN A 221 -8.52 9.37 -12.61
N SER A 222 -9.11 8.45 -11.86
CA SER A 222 -8.94 8.33 -10.42
C SER A 222 -8.85 6.87 -10.01
N ALA A 223 -8.31 6.62 -8.83
CA ALA A 223 -8.21 5.30 -8.25
C ALA A 223 -9.54 4.84 -7.67
N THR A 224 -9.66 3.53 -7.48
CA THR A 224 -10.66 2.94 -6.59
C THR A 224 -9.92 2.41 -5.37
N LEU A 225 -10.32 2.82 -4.18
CA LEU A 225 -9.79 2.32 -2.92
C LEU A 225 -10.71 1.21 -2.39
N VAL A 226 -10.21 -0.02 -2.36
CA VAL A 226 -10.92 -1.17 -1.80
C VAL A 226 -10.36 -1.42 -0.42
N THR A 227 -11.16 -1.09 0.59
CA THR A 227 -10.74 -1.17 1.98
C THR A 227 -11.17 -2.50 2.59
N VAL A 228 -10.22 -3.21 3.19
CA VAL A 228 -10.41 -4.58 3.70
C VAL A 228 -10.03 -4.60 5.19
N PRO A 229 -10.96 -4.98 6.08
CA PRO A 229 -10.65 -5.11 7.50
C PRO A 229 -9.47 -6.07 7.74
N VAL A 230 -8.66 -5.77 8.76
CA VAL A 230 -7.68 -6.72 9.28
C VAL A 230 -8.38 -8.05 9.68
N PRO A 231 -7.77 -9.22 9.44
CA PRO A 231 -8.31 -10.49 9.91
C PRO A 231 -8.62 -10.47 11.42
N ALA A 232 -9.77 -11.03 11.80
CA ALA A 232 -10.31 -10.92 13.16
C ALA A 232 -9.39 -11.53 14.24
N ASP A 233 -8.61 -12.56 13.89
CA ASP A 233 -7.64 -13.24 14.74
C ASP A 233 -6.35 -12.44 14.97
N ALA A 234 -6.08 -11.44 14.13
CA ALA A 234 -4.93 -10.55 14.24
C ALA A 234 -5.31 -9.10 14.56
N ALA A 235 -6.60 -8.81 14.74
CA ALA A 235 -7.09 -7.46 14.95
C ALA A 235 -6.75 -6.93 16.35
N LEU A 236 -6.31 -5.67 16.43
CA LEU A 236 -6.25 -4.95 17.69
C LEU A 236 -7.62 -4.38 18.02
N SER A 237 -7.96 -4.37 19.31
CA SER A 237 -9.15 -3.66 19.76
C SER A 237 -9.01 -2.16 19.44
N PRO A 238 -10.09 -1.47 19.02
CA PRO A 238 -10.03 -0.05 18.69
C PRO A 238 -9.43 0.79 19.83
N THR A 239 -9.82 0.50 21.08
CA THR A 239 -9.30 1.20 22.26
C THR A 239 -7.81 0.97 22.47
N ALA A 240 -7.31 -0.27 22.34
CA ALA A 240 -5.89 -0.55 22.54
C ALA A 240 -5.03 0.09 21.43
N ALA A 241 -5.47 -0.01 20.17
CA ALA A 241 -4.79 0.64 19.06
C ALA A 241 -4.73 2.16 19.25
N GLU A 242 -5.87 2.80 19.55
CA GLU A 242 -5.95 4.25 19.71
C GLU A 242 -5.13 4.74 20.90
N SER A 243 -5.14 4.02 22.03
CA SER A 243 -4.32 4.36 23.19
C SER A 243 -2.82 4.38 22.85
N ALA A 244 -2.32 3.36 22.14
CA ALA A 244 -0.92 3.30 21.73
C ALA A 244 -0.57 4.42 20.73
N ILE A 245 -1.47 4.73 19.80
CA ILE A 245 -1.24 5.76 18.78
C ILE A 245 -1.23 7.16 19.39
N VAL A 246 -2.17 7.47 20.29
CA VAL A 246 -2.23 8.78 20.97
C VAL A 246 -0.96 8.99 21.78
N GLN A 247 -0.55 7.99 22.55
CA GLN A 247 0.69 8.07 23.32
C GLN A 247 1.91 8.26 22.40
N ALA A 248 2.05 7.45 21.34
CA ALA A 248 3.15 7.60 20.38
C ALA A 248 3.16 9.00 19.73
N THR A 249 2.00 9.54 19.36
CA THR A 249 1.90 10.87 18.75
C THR A 249 2.36 11.96 19.71
N GLN A 250 1.94 11.92 20.98
CA GLN A 250 2.36 12.89 21.99
C GLN A 250 3.88 12.82 22.25
N GLU A 251 4.45 11.62 22.28
CA GLU A 251 5.89 11.44 22.46
C GLU A 251 6.69 11.93 21.24
N ALA A 252 6.19 11.73 20.02
CA ALA A 252 6.82 12.24 18.80
C ALA A 252 6.85 13.78 18.78
N ASP A 253 5.74 14.41 19.15
CA ASP A 253 5.62 15.87 19.23
C ASP A 253 6.56 16.45 20.30
N ALA A 254 6.61 15.84 21.47
CA ALA A 254 7.52 16.24 22.55
C ALA A 254 9.01 16.12 22.14
N ALA A 255 9.33 15.17 21.26
CA ALA A 255 10.66 14.96 20.70
C ALA A 255 10.96 15.80 19.45
N GLY A 256 9.99 16.58 18.93
CA GLY A 256 10.14 17.39 17.72
C GLY A 256 10.28 16.58 16.43
N ILE A 257 9.74 15.36 16.40
CA ILE A 257 9.83 14.46 15.24
C ILE A 257 8.66 14.75 14.28
N HIS A 258 8.98 15.31 13.12
CA HIS A 258 7.97 15.74 12.14
C HIS A 258 8.33 15.33 10.69
N GLY A 259 7.37 15.49 9.79
CA GLY A 259 7.55 15.28 8.34
C GLY A 259 7.92 13.82 7.99
N PRO A 260 8.85 13.59 7.03
CA PRO A 260 9.18 12.25 6.56
C PRO A 260 9.68 11.27 7.65
N ALA A 261 10.22 11.80 8.76
CA ALA A 261 10.72 11.01 9.88
C ALA A 261 9.61 10.54 10.85
N ALA A 262 8.43 11.16 10.83
CA ALA A 262 7.35 10.86 11.77
C ALA A 262 6.80 9.43 11.60
N THR A 263 6.45 9.02 10.38
CA THR A 263 5.83 7.70 10.16
C THR A 263 6.70 6.52 10.64
N PRO A 264 7.99 6.40 10.26
CA PRO A 264 8.82 5.28 10.74
C PRO A 264 8.94 5.26 12.27
N TRP A 265 9.09 6.44 12.89
CA TRP A 265 9.20 6.54 14.33
C TRP A 265 7.90 6.14 15.05
N LEU A 266 6.75 6.64 14.57
CA LEU A 266 5.43 6.33 15.14
C LEU A 266 5.12 4.83 15.04
N LEU A 267 5.42 4.19 13.90
CA LEU A 267 5.20 2.75 13.73
C LEU A 267 6.09 1.93 14.68
N GLN A 268 7.35 2.32 14.84
CA GLN A 268 8.25 1.68 15.81
C GLN A 268 7.75 1.86 17.24
N ARG A 269 7.25 3.04 17.58
CA ARG A 269 6.75 3.29 18.93
C ARG A 269 5.46 2.54 19.24
N VAL A 270 4.53 2.47 18.28
CA VAL A 270 3.31 1.65 18.41
C VAL A 270 3.65 0.17 18.55
N LEU A 271 4.69 -0.31 17.88
CA LEU A 271 5.18 -1.69 18.05
C LEU A 271 5.58 -1.99 19.49
N GLU A 272 6.35 -1.09 20.10
CA GLU A 272 6.78 -1.21 21.51
C GLU A 272 5.59 -1.12 22.47
N LEU A 273 4.67 -0.18 22.25
CA LEU A 273 3.50 0.03 23.11
C LEU A 273 2.45 -1.07 23.02
N THR A 274 2.52 -1.93 22.00
CA THR A 274 1.59 -3.04 21.79
C THR A 274 2.23 -4.41 21.97
N ASP A 275 3.45 -4.46 22.53
CA ASP A 275 4.21 -5.69 22.77
C ASP A 275 4.30 -6.61 21.53
N GLY A 276 4.42 -6.02 20.33
CA GLY A 276 4.49 -6.78 19.08
C GLY A 276 3.17 -6.98 18.34
N ALA A 277 2.01 -6.80 18.99
CA ALA A 277 0.70 -7.10 18.38
C ALA A 277 0.44 -6.29 17.09
N SER A 278 0.90 -5.03 17.03
CA SER A 278 0.75 -4.22 15.81
C SER A 278 1.52 -4.79 14.61
N LEU A 279 2.64 -5.48 14.83
CA LEU A 279 3.41 -6.14 13.76
C LEU A 279 2.70 -7.39 13.24
N GLU A 280 2.11 -8.17 14.15
CA GLU A 280 1.30 -9.34 13.80
C GLU A 280 0.10 -8.92 12.95
N ALA A 281 -0.64 -7.91 13.41
CA ALA A 281 -1.74 -7.30 12.68
C ALA A 281 -1.30 -6.79 11.29
N ASN A 282 -0.19 -6.06 11.22
CA ASN A 282 0.37 -5.54 9.95
C ASN A 282 0.70 -6.68 8.97
N THR A 283 1.33 -7.74 9.47
CA THR A 283 1.71 -8.89 8.62
C THR A 283 0.45 -9.62 8.12
N ALA A 284 -0.54 -9.82 8.99
CA ALA A 284 -1.79 -10.50 8.64
C ALA A 284 -2.59 -9.71 7.62
N LEU A 285 -2.79 -8.40 7.82
CA LEU A 285 -3.52 -7.55 6.89
C LEU A 285 -2.82 -7.44 5.53
N LEU A 286 -1.48 -7.37 5.50
CA LEU A 286 -0.72 -7.30 4.24
C LEU A 286 -0.96 -8.54 3.36
N ARG A 287 -0.88 -9.73 3.95
CA ARG A 287 -1.16 -10.99 3.26
C ARG A 287 -2.62 -11.08 2.83
N HIS A 288 -3.54 -10.67 3.71
CA HIS A 288 -4.98 -10.70 3.43
C HIS A 288 -5.34 -9.79 2.25
N ASN A 289 -4.85 -8.55 2.24
CA ASN A 289 -5.06 -7.58 1.18
C ASN A 289 -4.52 -8.08 -0.16
N ALA A 290 -3.33 -8.68 -0.17
CA ALA A 290 -2.72 -9.25 -1.37
C ALA A 290 -3.52 -10.42 -1.95
N GLY A 291 -4.03 -11.32 -1.10
CA GLY A 291 -4.90 -12.41 -1.53
C GLY A 291 -6.24 -11.90 -2.10
N ILE A 292 -6.83 -10.85 -1.52
CA ILE A 292 -8.04 -10.22 -2.05
C ILE A 292 -7.77 -9.53 -3.39
N ALA A 293 -6.68 -8.77 -3.50
CA ALA A 293 -6.27 -8.14 -4.76
C ALA A 293 -6.05 -9.17 -5.88
N ALA A 294 -5.42 -10.30 -5.57
CA ALA A 294 -5.21 -11.38 -6.52
C ALA A 294 -6.53 -12.01 -7.00
N ARG A 295 -7.50 -12.19 -6.10
CA ARG A 295 -8.84 -12.68 -6.47
C ARG A 295 -9.57 -11.70 -7.40
N ILE A 296 -9.46 -10.40 -7.15
CA ILE A 296 -10.04 -9.37 -8.01
C ILE A 296 -9.33 -9.35 -9.38
N ALA A 297 -8.00 -9.41 -9.40
CA ALA A 297 -7.19 -9.45 -10.61
C ALA A 297 -7.57 -10.62 -11.52
N ARG A 298 -7.83 -11.80 -10.93
CA ARG A 298 -8.28 -12.98 -11.66
C ARG A 298 -9.61 -12.80 -12.37
N VAL A 299 -10.61 -12.27 -11.67
CA VAL A 299 -11.91 -11.98 -12.29
C VAL A 299 -11.76 -10.97 -13.44
N LEU A 300 -10.80 -10.05 -13.34
CA LEU A 300 -10.52 -9.08 -14.40
C LEU A 300 -9.74 -9.66 -15.58
N SER A 301 -9.03 -10.79 -15.42
CA SER A 301 -8.24 -11.46 -16.48
C SER A 301 -8.97 -12.58 -17.21
N GLU A 302 -10.10 -13.07 -16.68
CA GLU A 302 -10.86 -14.18 -17.24
C GLU A 302 -11.79 -13.78 -18.41
N GLU A 303 -11.67 -12.53 -18.91
CA GLU A 303 -12.43 -11.94 -20.02
C GLU A 303 -11.50 -11.23 -21.00
#